data_AF-A0A382P4N0-F1
#
_entry.id   AF-A0A382P4N0-F1
#
_cell.length_a   1.000
_cell.length_b   1.000
_cell.length_c   1.000
_cell.angle_alpha   90.00
_cell.angle_beta   90.00
_cell.angle_gamma   90.00
#
_symmetry.space_group_name_H-M   'P 1'
#
loop_
_entity.id
_entity.type
_entity.pdbx_description
1 polymer ?
#
loop_
_entity_poly.entity_id
_entity_poly.type
_entity_poly.pdbx_seq_one_letter_code
_entity_poly.pdbx_strand_id
1 'polypeptide(L)' 'MDHILEYVSGKKINQFQPNLRSILRIGCYELLFDDYIPDFATVHSSVDLTKELINKKAASLTNAVLRKILRQCESDP' A
#
# COMPACT_ATOMS: atom_id res chain seq x y z
N MET A 1 6.84 -2.96 8.94
CA MET A 1 6.14 -2.72 7.65
C MET A 1 6.10 -3.97 6.77
N ASP A 2 7.23 -4.57 6.36
CA ASP A 2 7.21 -5.70 5.42
C ASP A 2 6.32 -6.85 5.88
N HIS A 3 6.33 -7.22 7.17
CA HIS A 3 5.44 -8.25 7.72
C HIS A 3 3.95 -7.93 7.56
N ILE A 4 3.55 -6.66 7.73
CA ILE A 4 2.16 -6.21 7.52
C ILE A 4 1.80 -6.37 6.05
N LEU A 5 2.67 -5.90 5.16
CA LEU A 5 2.47 -6.04 3.71
C LEU A 5 2.39 -7.51 3.28
N GLU A 6 3.22 -8.39 3.84
CA GLU A 6 3.16 -9.83 3.57
C GLU A 6 1.86 -10.45 4.06
N TYR A 7 1.44 -10.13 5.28
CA TYR A 7 0.17 -10.59 5.86
C TYR A 7 -1.05 -10.13 5.05
N VAL A 8 -1.06 -8.85 4.66
CA VAL A 8 -2.17 -8.23 3.92
C VAL A 8 -2.24 -8.75 2.49
N SER A 9 -1.10 -8.82 1.80
CA SER A 9 -1.05 -9.20 0.38
C SER A 9 -1.08 -10.70 0.14
N GLY A 10 -0.77 -11.52 1.17
CA GLY A 10 -0.62 -12.97 1.04
C GLY A 10 0.61 -13.39 0.24
N LYS A 11 1.54 -12.47 -0.05
CA LYS A 11 2.76 -12.70 -0.83
C LYS A 11 3.98 -12.23 -0.07
N LYS A 12 5.10 -12.92 -0.26
CA LYS A 12 6.39 -12.45 0.27
C LYS A 12 6.77 -11.13 -0.37
N ILE A 13 7.32 -10.20 0.41
CA ILE A 13 7.62 -8.84 -0.06
C ILE A 13 8.63 -8.85 -1.22
N ASN A 14 9.53 -9.85 -1.23
CA ASN A 14 10.53 -10.04 -2.28
C ASN A 14 9.95 -10.58 -3.60
N GLN A 15 8.67 -10.96 -3.64
CA GLN A 15 7.98 -11.35 -4.88
C GLN A 15 7.44 -10.14 -5.64
N PHE A 16 7.34 -8.97 -5.00
CA PHE A 16 7.03 -7.73 -5.70
C PHE A 16 8.29 -7.20 -6.39
N GLN A 17 8.11 -6.66 -7.59
CA GLN A 17 9.19 -5.92 -8.25
C GLN A 17 9.64 -4.73 -7.37
N PRO A 18 10.91 -4.29 -7.47
CA PRO A 18 11.49 -3.30 -6.57
C PRO A 18 10.66 -2.01 -6.42
N ASN A 19 10.17 -1.45 -7.53
CA ASN A 19 9.36 -0.23 -7.51
C ASN A 19 8.06 -0.42 -6.74
N LEU A 20 7.36 -1.54 -6.97
CA LEU A 20 6.11 -1.83 -6.28
C LEU A 20 6.33 -2.03 -4.77
N ARG A 21 7.43 -2.69 -4.40
CA ARG A 21 7.83 -2.85 -3.00
C ARG A 21 8.05 -1.51 -2.31
N SER A 22 8.76 -0.59 -2.95
CA SER A 22 9.01 0.75 -2.40
C SER A 22 7.73 1.55 -2.24
N ILE A 23 6.86 1.56 -3.25
CA ILE A 23 5.57 2.27 -3.19
C ILE A 23 4.69 1.71 -2.06
N LEU A 24 4.57 0.39 -1.96
CA LEU A 24 3.77 -0.24 -0.90
C LEU A 24 4.30 0.07 0.50
N ARG A 25 5.62 0.18 0.67
CA ARG A 25 6.22 0.55 1.96
C ARG A 25 5.94 1.98 2.34
N ILE A 26 6.06 2.92 1.39
CA ILE A 26 5.77 4.33 1.61
C ILE A 26 4.29 4.49 1.95
N GLY A 27 3.38 3.95 1.13
CA GLY A 27 1.95 4.04 1.40
C GLY A 27 1.55 3.37 2.71
N CYS A 28 2.13 2.22 3.05
CA CYS A 28 1.91 1.57 4.35
C CYS A 28 2.42 2.41 5.54
N TYR A 29 3.50 3.15 5.36
CA TYR A 29 4.02 4.04 6.40
C TYR A 29 3.10 5.24 6.60
N GLU A 30 2.71 5.91 5.52
CA GLU A 30 1.81 7.06 5.58
C GLU A 30 0.48 6.68 6.26
N LEU A 31 -0.13 5.54 5.88
CA LEU A 31 -1.39 5.09 6.49
C LEU A 31 -1.33 4.74 7.98
N LEU A 32 -0.16 4.35 8.51
CA LEU A 32 -0.05 3.82 9.86
C LEU A 32 0.63 4.79 10.84
N PHE A 33 1.34 5.80 10.33
CA PHE A 33 2.21 6.65 11.15
C PHE A 33 2.13 8.13 10.79
N ASP A 34 1.45 8.52 9.71
CA ASP A 34 1.33 9.93 9.33
C ASP A 34 -0.06 10.46 9.64
N ASP A 35 -0.21 11.09 10.80
CA ASP A 35 -1.48 11.70 11.25
C ASP A 35 -1.91 12.93 10.41
N TYR A 36 -1.03 13.44 9.53
CA TYR A 36 -1.30 14.64 8.74
C TYR A 36 -1.86 14.33 7.35
N ILE A 37 -1.56 13.17 6.79
CA ILE A 37 -1.99 12.79 5.44
C ILE A 37 -3.29 11.99 5.54
N PRO A 38 -4.40 12.47 4.96
CA PRO A 38 -5.63 11.69 4.92
C PRO A 38 -5.45 10.36 4.18
N ASP A 39 -6.03 9.27 4.70
CA ASP A 39 -5.96 7.93 4.13
C ASP A 39 -6.24 7.87 2.62
N PHE A 40 -7.25 8.60 2.17
CA PHE A 40 -7.64 8.64 0.76
C PHE A 40 -6.54 9.26 -0.12
N ALA A 41 -5.80 10.24 0.39
CA ALA A 41 -4.73 10.93 -0.32
C ALA A 41 -3.51 10.02 -0.49
N THR A 42 -3.12 9.27 0.54
CA THR A 42 -2.08 8.24 0.48
C THR A 42 -2.44 7.14 -0.51
N VAL A 43 -3.67 6.61 -0.46
CA VAL A 43 -4.11 5.57 -1.41
C VAL A 43 -4.09 6.10 -2.83
N HIS A 44 -4.63 7.30 -3.07
CA HIS A 44 -4.71 7.92 -4.39
C HIS A 44 -3.31 8.16 -5.00
N SER A 45 -2.44 8.85 -4.26
CA SER A 45 -1.08 9.17 -4.72
C SER A 45 -0.26 7.91 -4.98
N SER A 46 -0.31 6.92 -4.09
CA SER A 46 0.37 5.63 -4.28
C SER A 46 -0.12 4.88 -5.53
N VAL A 47 -1.44 4.93 -5.81
CA VAL A 47 -2.05 4.29 -6.98
C VAL A 47 -1.63 4.99 -8.26
N ASP A 48 -1.67 6.31 -8.31
CA ASP A 48 -1.27 7.09 -9.48
C ASP A 48 0.23 6.95 -9.77
N LEU A 49 1.07 7.02 -8.74
CA LEU A 49 2.50 6.75 -8.86
C LEU A 49 2.78 5.34 -9.40
N THR A 50 2.00 4.34 -8.96
CA THR A 50 2.12 2.97 -9.50
C THR A 50 1.70 2.88 -10.96
N LYS A 51 0.66 3.62 -11.38
CA LYS A 51 0.23 3.65 -12.79
C LYS A 51 1.34 4.20 -13.68
N GLU A 52 2.00 5.27 -13.24
CA GLU A 52 3.05 5.96 -13.98
C GLU A 52 4.35 5.14 -14.04
N LEU A 53 4.82 4.62 -12.90
CA LEU A 53 6.12 3.94 -12.82
C LEU A 53 6.10 2.48 -13.23
N ILE A 54 4.92 1.84 -13.26
CA ILE A 54 4.82 0.39 -13.44
C ILE A 54 3.78 0.01 -14.49
N ASN A 55 2.48 0.05 -14.13
CA ASN A 55 1.34 -0.19 -15.01
C ASN A 55 0.02 -0.21 -14.21
N LYS A 56 -1.11 -0.18 -14.93
CA LYS A 56 -2.46 -0.25 -14.38
C LYS A 56 -2.73 -1.49 -13.53
N LYS A 57 -2.18 -2.66 -13.88
CA LYS A 57 -2.38 -3.91 -13.13
C LYS A 57 -1.74 -3.84 -11.75
N ALA A 58 -0.51 -3.32 -11.68
CA ALA A 58 0.18 -3.07 -10.41
C ALA A 58 -0.56 -2.03 -9.58
N ALA A 59 -1.10 -0.98 -10.20
CA ALA A 59 -1.87 0.04 -9.50
C ALA A 59 -3.15 -0.51 -8.84
N SER A 60 -3.86 -1.42 -9.52
CA SER A 60 -5.01 -2.11 -8.92
C SER A 60 -4.61 -2.93 -7.69
N LEU A 61 -3.44 -3.57 -7.72
CA LEU A 61 -2.89 -4.30 -6.58
C LEU A 61 -2.52 -3.35 -5.44
N THR A 62 -1.86 -2.22 -5.73
CA THR A 62 -1.56 -1.18 -4.73
C THR A 62 -2.82 -0.70 -4.02
N ASN A 63 -3.87 -0.34 -4.78
CA ASN A 63 -5.16 0.06 -4.21
C ASN A 63 -5.75 -1.02 -3.30
N ALA A 64 -5.73 -2.28 -3.75
CA ALA A 64 -6.29 -3.40 -2.99
C ALA A 64 -5.54 -3.65 -1.67
N VAL A 65 -4.20 -3.60 -1.69
CA VAL A 65 -3.37 -3.80 -0.50
C VAL A 65 -3.55 -2.67 0.50
N LEU A 66 -3.40 -1.40 0.07
CA LEU A 66 -3.51 -0.25 0.98
C LEU A 66 -4.91 -0.13 1.59
N ARG A 67 -5.98 -0.33 0.81
CA ARG A 67 -7.34 -0.36 1.37
C ARG A 67 -7.58 -1.52 2.34
N LYS A 68 -6.88 -2.64 2.19
CA LYS A 68 -6.99 -3.75 3.13
C LYS A 68 -6.29 -3.44 4.45
N ILE A 69 -5.18 -2.69 4.42
CA ILE A 69 -4.52 -2.17 5.64
C ILE A 69 -5.51 -1.29 6.43
N LEU A 70 -6.12 -0.30 5.78
CA LEU A 70 -7.11 0.59 6.41
C LEU A 70 -8.23 -0.17 7.10
N ARG A 71 -8.86 -1.11 6.39
CA ARG A 71 -9.94 -1.93 6.97
C ARG A 71 -9.49 -2.73 8.18
N GLN A 72 -8.25 -3.21 8.20
CA GLN A 72 -7.72 -3.96 9.34
C GLN A 72 -7.42 -3.04 10.52
N CYS A 73 -7.01 -1.79 10.27
CA CYS A 73 -6.80 -0.77 11.31
C CYS A 73 -8.12 -0.28 11.91
N GLU A 74 -9.18 -0.13 11.10
CA GLU A 74 -10.52 0.24 11.56
C GLU A 74 -11.24 -0.89 12.32
N SER A 75 -10.81 -2.14 12.14
CA SER A 75 -11.45 -3.32 12.74
C SER A 75 -10.86 -3.72 14.11
N ASP A 76 -9.86 -3.00 14.62
CA ASP A 76 -9.39 -3.14 16.00
C ASP A 76 -10.19 -2.16 16.90
N PRO A 77 -11.07 -2.65 17.81
CA PRO A 77 -11.76 -1.82 18.79
C PRO A 77 -10.86 -1.34 19.94
#